data_AF-A0A2T2VEC9-F1
#
_entry.id   AF-A0A2T2VEC9-F1
#
_cell.length_a   1.000
_cell.length_b   1.000
_cell.length_c   1.000
_cell.angle_alpha   90.00
_cell.angle_beta   90.00
_cell.angle_gamma   90.00
#
_symmetry.space_group_name_H-M   'P 1'
#
loop_
_entity.id
_entity.type
_entity.pdbx_description
1 polymer ?
#
loop_
_entity_poly.entity_id
_entity_poly.type
_entity_poly.pdbx_seq_one_letter_code
_entity_poly.pdbx_strand_id
1 'polypeptide(L)'
;MGRKPVDKQRVEDPDKKRAFVEELMPILQANIIHAEIVSCKLEKLRAVVPIINDTSIPYLERYLRAVRLFIDNFHGISTKFLSDVKEFYPAVWDQIDQFREHMNTLVGQFYQEGIDKGVLKDVNPAVLIMSDQLFFTRLIDPDFLQNHNLTIEEVFRDYFKVKLEGAISKDAVSEELSQEIDNIMNNLSNEKAG
;
A
#
# COMPACT_ATOMS: atom_id res chain seq x y z
N MET A 1 38.36 -34.49 -20.30
CA MET A 1 37.66 -35.20 -19.21
C MET A 1 36.18 -34.82 -19.26
N GLY A 2 35.30 -35.76 -19.60
CA GLY A 2 33.87 -35.50 -19.70
C GLY A 2 33.23 -35.40 -18.32
N ARG A 3 32.41 -34.36 -18.08
CA ARG A 3 31.57 -34.28 -16.89
C ARG A 3 30.58 -35.45 -16.91
N LYS A 4 30.49 -36.21 -15.80
CA LYS A 4 29.48 -37.27 -15.64
C LYS A 4 28.08 -36.66 -15.83
N PRO A 5 27.14 -37.36 -16.49
CA PRO A 5 25.77 -36.89 -16.59
C PRO A 5 25.15 -36.81 -15.20
N VAL A 6 24.37 -35.76 -14.94
CA VAL A 6 23.46 -35.71 -13.79
C VAL A 6 22.53 -36.92 -13.89
N ASP A 7 22.44 -37.67 -12.79
CA ASP A 7 21.69 -38.91 -12.69
C ASP A 7 20.22 -38.72 -13.09
N LYS A 8 19.89 -39.15 -14.31
CA LYS A 8 18.54 -39.04 -14.90
C LYS A 8 17.49 -39.88 -14.16
N GLN A 9 17.90 -40.79 -13.25
CA GLN A 9 16.97 -41.65 -12.52
C GLN A 9 16.15 -40.90 -11.45
N ARG A 10 16.52 -39.68 -11.05
CA ARG A 10 15.69 -38.85 -10.15
C ARG A 10 14.39 -38.36 -10.78
N VAL A 11 14.31 -38.31 -12.11
CA VAL A 11 13.19 -37.69 -12.85
C VAL A 11 12.25 -38.74 -13.44
N GLU A 12 12.43 -40.04 -13.18
CA GLU A 12 11.54 -41.09 -13.71
C GLU A 12 10.92 -42.01 -12.64
N ASP A 13 11.49 -42.05 -11.43
CA ASP A 13 10.98 -42.83 -10.30
C ASP A 13 9.73 -42.17 -9.68
N PRO A 14 8.53 -42.81 -9.74
CA PRO A 14 7.28 -42.23 -9.24
C PRO A 14 7.31 -41.89 -7.74
N ASP A 15 7.99 -42.70 -6.92
CA ASP A 15 8.04 -42.51 -5.47
C ASP A 15 8.99 -41.36 -5.10
N LYS A 16 10.13 -41.25 -5.81
CA LYS A 16 11.03 -40.09 -5.63
C LYS A 16 10.42 -38.79 -6.14
N LYS A 17 9.66 -38.84 -7.23
CA LYS A 17 8.87 -37.68 -7.71
C LYS A 17 7.84 -37.27 -6.67
N ARG A 18 7.10 -38.22 -6.11
CA ARG A 18 6.08 -37.95 -5.09
C ARG A 18 6.71 -37.31 -3.85
N ALA A 19 7.79 -37.88 -3.32
CA ALA A 19 8.50 -37.30 -2.19
C ALA A 19 9.00 -35.87 -2.47
N PHE A 20 9.53 -35.63 -3.68
CA PHE A 20 9.97 -34.29 -4.09
C PHE A 20 8.81 -33.30 -4.25
N VAL A 21 7.67 -33.74 -4.78
CA VAL A 21 6.45 -32.91 -4.85
C VAL A 21 5.88 -32.64 -3.47
N GLU A 22 5.86 -33.62 -2.56
CA GLU A 22 5.43 -33.45 -1.17
C GLU A 22 6.33 -32.46 -0.41
N GLU A 23 7.64 -32.43 -0.71
CA GLU A 23 8.59 -31.47 -0.16
C GLU A 23 8.42 -30.05 -0.73
N LEU A 24 8.14 -29.93 -2.03
CA LEU A 24 7.98 -28.63 -2.69
C LEU A 24 6.58 -28.03 -2.55
N MET A 25 5.55 -28.85 -2.33
CA MET A 25 4.15 -28.41 -2.26
C MET A 25 3.92 -27.30 -1.21
N PRO A 26 4.43 -27.39 0.03
CA PRO A 26 4.29 -26.32 1.01
C PRO A 26 4.93 -25.01 0.55
N ILE A 27 6.07 -25.08 -0.13
CA ILE A 27 6.78 -23.91 -0.68
C ILE A 27 5.96 -23.29 -1.82
N LEU A 28 5.48 -24.12 -2.75
CA LEU A 28 4.62 -23.68 -3.85
C LEU A 28 3.30 -23.09 -3.35
N GLN A 29 2.68 -23.68 -2.33
CA GLN A 29 1.46 -23.18 -1.71
C GLN A 29 1.71 -21.85 -1.01
N ALA A 30 2.79 -21.74 -0.23
CA ALA A 30 3.19 -20.46 0.38
C ALA A 30 3.43 -19.39 -0.71
N ASN A 31 4.07 -19.76 -1.82
CA ASN A 31 4.33 -18.85 -2.93
C ASN A 31 3.05 -18.30 -3.57
N ILE A 32 2.06 -19.18 -3.80
CA ILE A 32 0.74 -18.79 -4.34
C ILE A 32 0.03 -17.87 -3.34
N ILE A 33 0.07 -18.19 -2.04
CA ILE A 33 -0.62 -17.41 -1.01
C ILE A 33 -0.09 -15.97 -0.94
N HIS A 34 1.23 -15.74 -0.97
CA HIS A 34 1.78 -14.39 -0.93
C HIS A 34 1.34 -13.55 -2.14
N ALA A 35 1.41 -14.14 -3.33
CA ALA A 35 1.00 -13.50 -4.57
C ALA A 35 -0.50 -13.15 -4.55
N GLU A 36 -1.35 -14.09 -4.13
CA GLU A 36 -2.80 -13.89 -4.04
C GLU A 36 -3.19 -12.83 -3.00
N ILE A 37 -2.49 -12.79 -1.84
CA ILE A 37 -2.73 -11.75 -0.82
C ILE A 37 -2.40 -10.36 -1.38
N VAL A 38 -1.25 -10.20 -2.03
CA VAL A 38 -0.87 -8.92 -2.65
C VAL A 38 -1.89 -8.53 -3.71
N SER A 39 -2.25 -9.46 -4.60
CA SER A 39 -3.22 -9.21 -5.67
C SER A 39 -4.57 -8.78 -5.11
N CYS A 40 -5.08 -9.48 -4.10
CA CYS A 40 -6.34 -9.15 -3.41
C CYS A 40 -6.29 -7.76 -2.76
N LYS A 41 -5.18 -7.39 -2.10
CA LYS A 41 -5.02 -6.06 -1.50
C LYS A 41 -4.94 -4.96 -2.56
N LEU A 42 -4.19 -5.18 -3.64
CA LEU A 42 -4.11 -4.21 -4.75
C LEU A 42 -5.46 -4.00 -5.42
N GLU A 43 -6.25 -5.06 -5.65
CA GLU A 43 -7.61 -4.95 -6.20
C GLU A 43 -8.54 -4.13 -5.29
N LYS A 44 -8.46 -4.32 -3.96
CA LYS A 44 -9.23 -3.49 -3.02
C LYS A 44 -8.79 -2.03 -3.06
N LEU A 45 -7.48 -1.77 -3.12
CA LEU A 45 -6.95 -0.41 -3.18
C LEU A 45 -7.34 0.33 -4.47
N ARG A 46 -7.58 -0.38 -5.58
CA ARG A 46 -8.11 0.23 -6.83
C ARG A 46 -9.49 0.86 -6.65
N ALA A 47 -10.25 0.51 -5.61
CA ALA A 47 -11.51 1.18 -5.28
C ALA A 47 -11.33 2.67 -4.94
N VAL A 48 -10.10 3.16 -4.74
CA VAL A 48 -9.83 4.59 -4.59
C VAL A 48 -10.21 5.39 -5.82
N VAL A 49 -10.07 4.82 -7.02
CA VAL A 49 -10.30 5.52 -8.30
C VAL A 49 -11.74 6.04 -8.42
N PRO A 50 -12.79 5.23 -8.25
CA PRO A 50 -14.15 5.75 -8.27
C PRO A 50 -14.43 6.72 -7.11
N ILE A 51 -13.81 6.53 -5.93
CA ILE A 51 -13.97 7.44 -4.79
C ILE A 51 -13.47 8.84 -5.14
N ILE A 52 -12.24 8.97 -5.66
CA ILE A 52 -11.64 10.28 -5.94
C ILE A 52 -12.25 10.94 -7.18
N ASN A 53 -12.98 10.22 -8.03
CA ASN A 53 -13.60 10.78 -9.23
C ASN A 53 -15.10 11.07 -9.06
N ASP A 54 -15.71 10.74 -7.92
CA ASP A 54 -17.12 11.02 -7.66
C ASP A 54 -17.34 12.50 -7.30
N THR A 55 -17.54 13.32 -8.33
CA THR A 55 -17.77 14.77 -8.16
C THR A 55 -19.08 15.12 -7.48
N SER A 56 -19.96 14.15 -7.19
CA SER A 56 -21.16 14.37 -6.37
C SER A 56 -20.83 14.48 -4.88
N ILE A 57 -19.65 13.99 -4.47
CA ILE A 57 -19.15 14.05 -3.10
C ILE A 57 -18.19 15.25 -2.95
N PRO A 58 -18.29 16.02 -1.85
CA PRO A 58 -17.34 17.09 -1.53
C PRO A 58 -15.89 16.61 -1.61
N TYR A 59 -15.00 17.48 -2.11
CA TYR A 59 -13.59 17.14 -2.32
C TYR A 59 -12.93 16.55 -1.08
N LEU A 60 -13.11 17.22 0.06
CA LEU A 60 -12.44 16.83 1.30
C LEU A 60 -12.95 15.48 1.82
N GLU A 61 -14.24 15.20 1.64
CA GLU A 61 -14.81 13.91 2.01
C GLU A 61 -14.29 12.78 1.09
N ARG A 62 -14.14 13.01 -0.22
CA ARG A 62 -13.45 12.05 -1.11
C ARG A 62 -12.02 11.78 -0.65
N TYR A 63 -11.30 12.81 -0.22
CA TYR A 63 -9.93 12.67 0.26
C TYR A 63 -9.89 11.80 1.54
N LEU A 64 -10.74 12.08 2.51
CA LEU A 64 -10.81 11.30 3.75
C LEU A 64 -11.23 9.84 3.51
N ARG A 65 -12.20 9.61 2.62
CA ARG A 65 -12.60 8.25 2.21
C ARG A 65 -11.46 7.49 1.53
N ALA A 66 -10.68 8.16 0.69
CA ALA A 66 -9.50 7.56 0.05
C ALA A 66 -8.45 7.17 1.10
N VAL A 67 -8.12 8.06 2.05
CA VAL A 67 -7.16 7.79 3.13
C VAL A 67 -7.62 6.61 3.98
N ARG A 68 -8.90 6.55 4.36
CA ARG A 68 -9.47 5.43 5.13
C ARG A 68 -9.35 4.11 4.37
N LEU A 69 -9.68 4.07 3.08
CA LEU A 69 -9.55 2.87 2.26
C LEU A 69 -8.11 2.31 2.29
N PHE A 70 -7.09 3.18 2.21
CA PHE A 70 -5.70 2.74 2.29
C PHE A 70 -5.36 2.14 3.64
N ILE A 71 -5.76 2.80 4.73
CA ILE A 71 -5.50 2.35 6.10
C ILE A 71 -6.12 0.97 6.34
N ASP A 72 -7.40 0.80 6.01
CA ASP A 72 -8.13 -0.46 6.17
C ASP A 72 -7.47 -1.62 5.39
N ASN A 73 -6.83 -1.31 4.26
CA ASN A 73 -6.16 -2.29 3.41
C ASN A 73 -4.67 -2.50 3.75
N PHE A 74 -4.03 -1.59 4.48
CA PHE A 74 -2.68 -1.78 5.02
C PHE A 74 -2.66 -2.56 6.32
N HIS A 75 -3.78 -2.60 7.02
CA HIS A 75 -3.94 -3.45 8.19
C HIS A 75 -3.51 -4.90 7.92
N GLY A 76 -2.78 -5.47 8.89
CA GLY A 76 -2.27 -6.84 8.86
C GLY A 76 -1.12 -7.10 7.88
N ILE A 77 -0.59 -6.09 7.18
CA ILE A 77 0.64 -6.26 6.39
C ILE A 77 1.83 -6.17 7.34
N SER A 78 2.43 -7.32 7.65
CA SER A 78 3.63 -7.36 8.48
C SER A 78 4.87 -6.95 7.68
N THR A 79 5.85 -6.38 8.37
CA THR A 79 7.13 -6.01 7.75
C THR A 79 7.89 -7.23 7.23
N LYS A 80 7.73 -8.40 7.88
CA LYS A 80 8.27 -9.67 7.42
C LYS A 80 7.62 -10.11 6.10
N PHE A 81 6.30 -9.98 5.98
CA PHE A 81 5.58 -10.27 4.74
C PHE A 81 6.09 -9.41 3.59
N LEU A 82 6.25 -8.09 3.78
CA LEU A 82 6.82 -7.23 2.75
C LEU A 82 8.25 -7.63 2.36
N SER A 83 9.09 -7.94 3.36
CA SER A 83 10.46 -8.42 3.12
C SER A 83 10.45 -9.68 2.26
N ASP A 84 9.56 -10.62 2.57
CA ASP A 84 9.43 -11.87 1.81
C ASP A 84 8.98 -11.61 0.38
N VAL A 85 7.95 -10.77 0.18
CA VAL A 85 7.49 -10.36 -1.16
C VAL A 85 8.63 -9.74 -1.98
N LYS A 86 9.41 -8.84 -1.39
CA LYS A 86 10.52 -8.15 -2.06
C LYS A 86 11.66 -9.10 -2.43
N GLU A 87 12.04 -10.00 -1.52
CA GLU A 87 13.19 -10.90 -1.70
C GLU A 87 12.86 -12.11 -2.59
N PHE A 88 11.74 -12.77 -2.35
CA PHE A 88 11.42 -14.05 -2.97
C PHE A 88 10.43 -13.95 -4.14
N TYR A 89 9.73 -12.82 -4.29
CA TYR A 89 8.66 -12.66 -5.27
C TYR A 89 8.77 -11.36 -6.09
N PRO A 90 9.87 -11.15 -6.83
CA PRO A 90 10.11 -9.90 -7.56
C PRO A 90 9.02 -9.56 -8.59
N ALA A 91 8.38 -10.56 -9.20
CA ALA A 91 7.26 -10.33 -10.12
C ALA A 91 5.98 -9.84 -9.42
N VAL A 92 5.77 -10.21 -8.15
CA VAL A 92 4.68 -9.69 -7.32
C VAL A 92 5.03 -8.29 -6.84
N TRP A 93 6.28 -8.07 -6.45
CA TRP A 93 6.80 -6.74 -6.09
C TRP A 93 6.63 -5.72 -7.23
N ASP A 94 6.90 -6.13 -8.47
CA ASP A 94 6.70 -5.30 -9.66
C ASP A 94 5.23 -4.82 -9.81
N GLN A 95 4.25 -5.63 -9.39
CA GLN A 95 2.84 -5.20 -9.38
C GLN A 95 2.56 -4.09 -8.36
N ILE A 96 3.25 -4.12 -7.22
CA ILE A 96 3.18 -3.06 -6.20
C ILE A 96 3.79 -1.77 -6.77
N ASP A 97 4.94 -1.87 -7.44
CA ASP A 97 5.61 -0.73 -8.07
C ASP A 97 4.74 -0.12 -9.19
N GLN A 98 4.16 -0.96 -10.07
CA GLN A 98 3.22 -0.51 -11.11
C GLN A 98 1.98 0.17 -10.52
N PHE A 99 1.41 -0.37 -9.44
CA PHE A 99 0.30 0.26 -8.74
C PHE A 99 0.68 1.64 -8.19
N ARG A 100 1.85 1.77 -7.56
CA ARG A 100 2.37 3.06 -7.06
C ARG A 100 2.50 4.09 -8.19
N GLU A 101 3.07 3.70 -9.33
CA GLU A 101 3.23 4.58 -10.48
C GLU A 101 1.89 5.04 -11.05
N HIS A 102 0.92 4.14 -11.14
CA HIS A 102 -0.44 4.46 -11.57
C HIS A 102 -1.09 5.48 -10.62
N MET A 103 -0.98 5.27 -9.30
CA MET A 103 -1.53 6.17 -8.29
C MET A 103 -0.94 7.58 -8.37
N ASN A 104 0.36 7.72 -8.62
CA ASN A 104 1.01 9.03 -8.76
C ASN A 104 0.37 9.90 -9.84
N THR A 105 -0.08 9.28 -10.94
CA THR A 105 -0.72 10.00 -12.05
C THR A 105 -2.12 10.49 -11.66
N LEU A 106 -2.88 9.66 -10.95
CA LEU A 106 -4.24 9.96 -10.52
C LEU A 106 -4.29 11.07 -9.46
N VAL A 107 -3.38 11.02 -8.49
CA VAL A 107 -3.36 11.95 -7.36
C VAL A 107 -3.05 13.38 -7.80
N GLY A 108 -2.26 13.56 -8.86
CA GLY A 108 -1.94 14.89 -9.38
C GLY A 108 -3.16 15.68 -9.86
N GLN A 109 -4.09 15.02 -10.57
CA GLN A 109 -5.34 15.65 -11.00
C GLN A 109 -6.24 15.98 -9.82
N PHE A 110 -6.30 15.09 -8.83
CA PHE A 110 -7.06 15.31 -7.61
C PHE A 110 -6.54 16.54 -6.84
N TYR A 111 -5.22 16.70 -6.69
CA TYR A 111 -4.66 17.88 -6.03
C TYR A 111 -4.93 19.18 -6.77
N GLN A 112 -4.82 19.18 -8.10
CA GLN A 112 -5.17 20.37 -8.87
C GLN A 112 -6.63 20.78 -8.62
N GLU A 113 -7.56 19.82 -8.60
CA GLU A 113 -8.97 20.07 -8.30
C GLU A 113 -9.17 20.72 -6.91
N GLY A 114 -8.48 20.19 -5.89
CA GLY A 114 -8.56 20.71 -4.53
C GLY A 114 -8.05 22.14 -4.39
N ILE A 115 -6.97 22.47 -5.13
CA ILE A 115 -6.39 23.82 -5.18
C ILE A 115 -7.33 24.78 -5.91
N ASP A 116 -7.86 24.39 -7.07
CA ASP A 116 -8.77 25.21 -7.88
C ASP A 116 -10.06 25.54 -7.12
N LYS A 117 -10.53 24.62 -6.26
CA LYS A 117 -11.68 24.81 -5.38
C LYS A 117 -11.37 25.58 -4.09
N GLY A 118 -10.11 25.94 -3.85
CA GLY A 118 -9.67 26.61 -2.62
C GLY A 118 -9.75 25.75 -1.36
N VAL A 119 -9.96 24.44 -1.51
CA VAL A 119 -10.04 23.48 -0.39
C VAL A 119 -8.64 23.13 0.10
N LEU A 120 -7.71 22.92 -0.83
CA LEU A 120 -6.28 22.85 -0.55
C LEU A 120 -5.66 24.24 -0.68
N LYS A 121 -4.60 24.48 0.12
CA LYS A 121 -3.77 25.66 -0.03
C LYS A 121 -3.15 25.72 -1.41
N ASP A 122 -2.96 26.93 -1.92
CA ASP A 122 -2.25 27.20 -3.18
C ASP A 122 -0.78 26.81 -3.05
N VAL A 123 -0.50 25.54 -3.35
CA VAL A 123 0.81 24.91 -3.36
C VAL A 123 0.97 24.27 -4.73
N ASN A 124 2.15 24.38 -5.32
CA ASN A 124 2.42 23.74 -6.61
C ASN A 124 2.11 22.22 -6.53
N PRO A 125 1.17 21.69 -7.34
CA PRO A 125 0.78 20.27 -7.30
C PRO A 125 1.97 19.32 -7.49
N ALA A 126 2.97 19.71 -8.29
CA ALA A 126 4.17 18.90 -8.49
C ALA A 126 4.95 18.67 -7.19
N VAL A 127 4.92 19.63 -6.25
CA VAL A 127 5.55 19.49 -4.93
C VAL A 127 4.77 18.51 -4.06
N LEU A 128 3.43 18.55 -4.12
CA LEU A 128 2.57 17.61 -3.39
C LEU A 128 2.70 16.17 -3.92
N ILE A 129 2.83 16.00 -5.22
CA ILE A 129 3.05 14.69 -5.86
C ILE A 129 4.45 14.17 -5.51
N MET A 130 5.47 15.01 -5.61
CA MET A 130 6.86 14.62 -5.28
C MET A 130 6.97 14.18 -3.81
N SER A 131 6.30 14.86 -2.88
CA SER A 131 6.33 14.48 -1.47
C SER A 131 5.67 13.13 -1.23
N ASP A 132 4.55 12.84 -1.89
CA ASP A 132 3.92 11.51 -1.85
C ASP A 132 4.82 10.44 -2.42
N GLN A 133 5.40 10.68 -3.60
CA GLN A 133 6.27 9.72 -4.27
C GLN A 133 7.46 9.29 -3.39
N LEU A 134 8.14 10.27 -2.81
CA LEU A 134 9.27 10.01 -1.90
C LEU A 134 8.81 9.27 -0.64
N PHE A 135 7.66 9.65 -0.09
CA PHE A 135 7.08 9.00 1.07
C PHE A 135 6.71 7.54 0.78
N PHE A 136 5.93 7.27 -0.25
CA PHE A 136 5.48 5.92 -0.62
C PHE A 136 6.63 4.99 -0.98
N THR A 137 7.70 5.52 -1.58
CA THR A 137 8.92 4.74 -1.85
C THR A 137 9.56 4.24 -0.57
N ARG A 138 9.51 5.03 0.52
CA ARG A 138 10.07 4.66 1.84
C ARG A 138 9.09 3.90 2.72
N LEU A 139 7.79 4.16 2.58
CA LEU A 139 6.74 3.52 3.36
C LEU A 139 6.78 2.00 3.27
N ILE A 140 7.04 1.47 2.08
CA ILE A 140 7.08 0.02 1.82
C ILE A 140 8.48 -0.58 1.97
N ASP A 141 9.46 0.20 2.44
CA ASP A 141 10.83 -0.27 2.65
C ASP A 141 10.91 -1.09 3.95
N PRO A 142 11.14 -2.42 3.87
CA PRO A 142 11.14 -3.26 5.07
C PRO A 142 12.20 -2.82 6.09
N ASP A 143 13.35 -2.33 5.62
CA ASP A 143 14.44 -1.90 6.49
C ASP A 143 14.05 -0.71 7.35
N PHE A 144 13.36 0.28 6.77
CA PHE A 144 12.86 1.44 7.50
C PHE A 144 11.85 1.01 8.58
N LEU A 145 10.85 0.21 8.20
CA LEU A 145 9.80 -0.25 9.11
C LEU A 145 10.35 -1.09 10.28
N GLN A 146 11.29 -2.02 10.00
CA GLN A 146 11.91 -2.85 11.05
C GLN A 146 12.76 -2.03 12.01
N ASN A 147 13.61 -1.14 11.49
CA ASN A 147 14.51 -0.32 12.31
C ASN A 147 13.78 0.63 13.26
N HIS A 148 12.55 1.02 12.90
CA HIS A 148 11.73 1.92 13.71
C HIS A 148 10.61 1.21 14.48
N ASN A 149 10.47 -0.11 14.34
CA ASN A 149 9.38 -0.91 14.92
C ASN A 149 8.00 -0.30 14.58
N LEU A 150 7.81 0.02 13.29
CA LEU A 150 6.60 0.64 12.77
C LEU A 150 5.90 -0.30 11.78
N THR A 151 4.57 -0.19 11.72
CA THR A 151 3.75 -0.80 10.68
C THR A 151 3.52 0.19 9.52
N ILE A 152 3.22 -0.34 8.33
CA ILE A 152 2.82 0.50 7.17
C ILE A 152 1.62 1.38 7.53
N GLU A 153 0.66 0.80 8.22
CA GLU A 153 -0.57 1.46 8.64
C GLU A 153 -0.25 2.70 9.50
N GLU A 154 0.62 2.54 10.51
CA GLU A 154 1.02 3.64 11.39
C GLU A 154 1.73 4.76 10.64
N VAL A 155 2.70 4.41 9.79
CA VAL A 155 3.48 5.40 9.04
C VAL A 155 2.59 6.14 8.03
N PHE A 156 1.73 5.42 7.31
CA PHE A 156 0.79 6.02 6.37
C PHE A 156 -0.18 6.97 7.06
N ARG A 157 -0.78 6.54 8.18
CA ARG A 157 -1.68 7.36 8.98
C ARG A 157 -0.98 8.65 9.44
N ASP A 158 0.19 8.54 10.04
CA ASP A 158 0.89 9.69 10.62
C ASP A 158 1.34 10.68 9.54
N TYR A 159 1.73 10.19 8.37
CA TYR A 159 2.03 11.04 7.20
C TYR A 159 0.80 11.82 6.73
N PHE A 160 -0.34 11.14 6.54
CA PHE A 160 -1.55 11.82 6.08
C PHE A 160 -2.13 12.77 7.13
N LYS A 161 -1.93 12.51 8.43
CA LYS A 161 -2.25 13.47 9.49
C LYS A 161 -1.55 14.81 9.25
N VAL A 162 -0.22 14.77 9.17
CA VAL A 162 0.62 15.96 8.99
C VAL A 162 0.29 16.63 7.65
N LYS A 163 0.05 15.84 6.60
CA LYS A 163 -0.28 16.37 5.28
C LYS A 163 -1.62 17.10 5.28
N LEU A 164 -2.67 16.53 5.87
CA LEU A 164 -3.99 17.16 5.91
C LEU A 164 -3.96 18.44 6.75
N GLU A 165 -3.39 18.40 7.95
CA GLU A 165 -3.20 19.59 8.81
C GLU A 165 -2.39 20.69 8.10
N GLY A 166 -1.36 20.29 7.34
CA GLY A 166 -0.50 21.20 6.59
C GLY A 166 -1.10 21.74 5.30
N ALA A 167 -1.89 20.96 4.57
CA ALA A 167 -2.34 21.26 3.21
C ALA A 167 -3.76 21.83 3.13
N ILE A 168 -4.64 21.57 4.10
CA ILE A 168 -6.02 22.07 4.04
C ILE A 168 -6.05 23.58 4.34
N SER A 169 -6.83 24.32 3.54
CA SER A 169 -7.08 25.74 3.79
C SER A 169 -7.89 25.93 5.07
N LYS A 170 -7.49 26.88 5.92
CA LYS A 170 -8.19 27.15 7.19
C LYS A 170 -9.67 27.53 6.98
N ASP A 171 -9.96 28.15 5.84
CA ASP A 171 -11.31 28.60 5.49
C ASP A 171 -12.19 27.47 4.95
N ALA A 172 -11.59 26.31 4.63
CA ALA A 172 -12.27 25.14 4.08
C ALA A 172 -12.61 24.07 5.14
N VAL A 173 -12.16 24.25 6.40
CA VAL A 173 -12.39 23.31 7.50
C VAL A 173 -13.54 23.83 8.36
N SER A 174 -14.69 23.16 8.29
CA SER A 174 -15.72 23.32 9.32
C SER A 174 -15.31 22.60 10.61
N GLU A 175 -15.89 23.02 11.74
CA GLU A 175 -15.63 22.40 13.04
C GLU A 175 -16.04 20.91 13.05
N GLU A 176 -17.14 20.57 12.37
CA GLU A 176 -17.58 19.18 12.12
C GLU A 176 -16.53 18.36 11.37
N LEU A 177 -15.87 18.96 10.38
CA LEU A 177 -14.89 18.27 9.56
C LEU A 177 -13.52 18.16 10.25
N SER A 178 -13.16 19.12 11.11
CA SER A 178 -12.06 18.96 12.06
C SER A 178 -12.32 17.78 13.00
N GLN A 179 -13.55 17.68 13.53
CA GLN A 179 -13.96 16.57 14.36
C GLN A 179 -13.95 15.24 13.59
N GLU A 180 -14.33 15.22 12.31
CA GLU A 180 -14.27 14.03 11.47
C GLU A 180 -12.84 13.60 11.18
N ILE A 181 -11.94 14.56 10.89
CA ILE A 181 -10.50 14.30 10.78
C ILE A 181 -10.01 13.69 12.09
N ASP A 182 -10.26 14.34 13.23
CA ASP A 182 -9.86 13.83 14.54
C ASP A 182 -10.47 12.46 14.84
N ASN A 183 -11.73 12.22 14.48
CA ASN A 183 -12.40 10.93 14.66
C ASN A 183 -11.79 9.85 13.77
N ILE A 184 -11.46 10.16 12.51
CA ILE A 184 -10.69 9.28 11.64
C ILE A 184 -9.36 8.99 12.32
N MET A 185 -8.60 10.01 12.73
CA MET A 185 -7.29 9.84 13.34
C MET A 185 -7.32 9.08 14.68
N ASN A 186 -8.34 9.27 15.50
CA ASN A 186 -8.49 8.69 16.83
C ASN A 186 -9.10 7.28 16.81
N ASN A 187 -10.10 7.02 15.97
CA ASN A 187 -10.68 5.68 15.84
C ASN A 187 -9.66 4.67 15.23
N LEU A 188 -8.63 5.18 14.55
CA LEU A 188 -7.51 4.40 14.01
C LEU A 188 -6.36 4.18 15.01
N SER A 189 -6.45 4.74 16.24
CA SER A 189 -5.47 4.53 17.31
C SER A 189 -5.96 3.55 18.39
N ASN A 190 -7.26 3.25 18.42
CA ASN A 190 -7.92 2.51 19.51
C ASN A 190 -7.88 0.98 19.39
N GLU A 191 -7.28 0.39 18.35
CA GLU A 191 -6.99 -1.06 18.30
C GLU A 191 -5.72 -1.45 19.08
N LYS A 192 -5.15 -0.55 19.90
CA LYS A 192 -4.06 -0.86 20.83
C LYS A 192 -4.53 -1.47 22.17
N ALA A 193 -5.82 -1.78 22.33
CA ALA A 193 -6.38 -2.34 23.55
C ALA A 193 -7.46 -3.41 23.26
N GLY A 194 -7.05 -4.57 22.76
CA GLY A 194 -7.89 -5.75 22.58
C GLY A 194 -7.06 -7.01 22.53
#